data_AF-A0A084VY55-F1
#
_entry.id   AF-A0A084VY55-F1
#
_cell.length_a   1.000
_cell.length_b   1.000
_cell.length_c   1.000
_cell.angle_alpha   90.00
_cell.angle_beta   90.00
_cell.angle_gamma   90.00
#
_symmetry.space_group_name_H-M   'P 1'
#
loop_
_entity.id
_entity.type
_entity.pdbx_description
1 polymer ?
#
loop_
_entity_poly.entity_id
_entity_poly.type
_entity_poly.pdbx_seq_one_letter_code
_entity_poly.pdbx_strand_id
1 'polypeptide(L)'
;MASPLEHFVNHVRAQSSAGNLRELAEYLVESSELVTKNGNILDNVLETLDVQQHSLGVLFVLAAKFNDSSNVDETENVLRSVREFITLCNGEQVRHAPQVYYELCHHLTNALVKTKQHIIQGIHVLAQAVEKIRLFNSQLTPIHADLCQLCLCAKVFNPAIRVLDIDITAIATTDDNNADTKYFLLYYYYGGMIYAAVKNYERALYFFEHRIGVTALNEPL
;
A
#
# COMPACT_ATOMS: atom_id res chain seq x y z
N MET A 1 25.73 -14.78 -22.48
CA MET A 1 24.95 -13.53 -22.57
C MET A 1 24.01 -13.55 -21.39
N ALA A 2 24.02 -12.53 -20.54
CA ALA A 2 23.18 -12.52 -19.35
C ALA A 2 21.70 -12.44 -19.76
N SER A 3 20.82 -13.13 -19.04
CA SER A 3 19.39 -13.10 -19.35
C SER A 3 18.80 -11.69 -19.10
N PRO A 4 17.69 -11.30 -19.73
CA PRO A 4 17.05 -10.00 -19.47
C PRO A 4 16.74 -9.74 -17.99
N LEU A 5 16.44 -10.81 -17.22
CA LEU A 5 16.21 -10.76 -15.78
C LEU A 5 17.50 -10.55 -14.98
N GLU A 6 18.60 -11.18 -15.39
CA GLU A 6 19.91 -10.92 -14.78
C GLU A 6 20.35 -9.47 -14.99
N HIS A 7 20.10 -8.92 -16.17
CA HIS A 7 20.31 -7.50 -16.44
C HIS A 7 19.44 -6.61 -15.54
N PHE A 8 18.16 -6.94 -15.37
CA PHE A 8 17.27 -6.26 -14.44
C PHE A 8 17.81 -6.27 -13.01
N VAL A 9 18.17 -7.43 -12.47
CA VAL A 9 18.69 -7.57 -11.09
C VAL A 9 19.98 -6.79 -10.91
N ASN A 10 20.90 -6.88 -11.86
CA ASN A 10 22.16 -6.16 -11.80
C ASN A 10 21.94 -4.64 -11.87
N HIS A 11 20.97 -4.17 -12.67
CA HIS A 11 20.62 -2.76 -12.75
C HIS A 11 20.00 -2.25 -11.44
N VAL A 12 19.06 -3.01 -10.86
CA VAL A 12 18.46 -2.69 -9.55
C VAL A 12 19.54 -2.56 -8.48
N ARG A 13 20.47 -3.51 -8.39
CA ARG A 13 21.57 -3.46 -7.42
C ARG A 13 22.48 -2.26 -7.65
N ALA A 14 22.88 -2.02 -8.90
CA ALA A 14 23.76 -0.91 -9.25
C ALA A 14 23.14 0.44 -8.89
N GLN A 15 21.91 0.71 -9.34
CA GLN A 15 21.25 2.00 -9.09
C GLN A 15 20.87 2.19 -7.62
N SER A 16 20.46 1.12 -6.93
CA SER A 16 20.18 1.21 -5.50
C SER A 16 21.43 1.57 -4.70
N SER A 17 22.59 0.97 -5.05
CA SER A 17 23.87 1.32 -4.41
C SER A 17 24.39 2.71 -4.78
N ALA A 18 24.06 3.20 -5.97
CA ALA A 18 24.41 4.55 -6.42
C ALA A 18 23.49 5.64 -5.83
N GLY A 19 22.34 5.28 -5.26
CA GLY A 19 21.34 6.22 -4.72
C GLY A 19 20.45 6.88 -5.78
N ASN A 20 20.50 6.43 -7.03
CA ASN A 20 19.72 6.98 -8.14
C ASN A 20 18.30 6.38 -8.15
N LEU A 21 17.55 6.58 -7.07
CA LEU A 21 16.25 5.93 -6.85
C LEU A 21 15.15 6.41 -7.80
N ARG A 22 15.26 7.65 -8.29
CA ARG A 22 14.31 8.21 -9.26
C ARG A 22 14.44 7.55 -10.64
N GLU A 23 15.66 7.50 -11.17
CA GLU A 23 15.94 6.83 -12.46
C GLU A 23 15.59 5.34 -12.38
N LEU A 24 15.86 4.73 -11.23
CA LEU A 24 15.47 3.35 -10.98
C LEU A 24 13.94 3.18 -11.03
N ALA A 25 13.17 4.09 -10.42
CA ALA A 25 11.71 4.02 -10.46
C ALA A 25 11.17 4.09 -11.90
N GLU A 26 11.69 5.02 -12.70
CA GLU A 26 11.31 5.18 -14.11
C GLU A 26 11.64 3.91 -14.91
N TYR A 27 12.84 3.36 -14.75
CA TYR A 27 13.24 2.09 -15.37
C TYR A 27 12.36 0.90 -14.94
N LEU A 28 11.99 0.83 -13.66
CA LEU A 28 11.14 -0.25 -13.13
C LEU A 28 9.72 -0.20 -13.71
N VAL A 29 9.18 0.99 -13.94
CA VAL A 29 7.90 1.17 -14.63
C VAL A 29 7.99 0.66 -16.06
N GLU A 30 9.02 1.04 -16.81
CA GLU A 30 9.23 0.58 -18.19
C GLU A 30 9.47 -0.94 -18.29
N SER A 31 10.18 -1.51 -17.31
CA SER A 31 10.50 -2.95 -17.28
C SER A 31 9.40 -3.82 -16.66
N SER A 32 8.29 -3.23 -16.20
CA SER A 32 7.17 -3.95 -15.58
C SER A 32 6.60 -5.08 -16.45
N GLU A 33 6.46 -4.87 -17.76
CA GLU A 33 6.00 -5.91 -18.69
C GLU A 33 6.96 -7.10 -18.77
N LEU A 34 8.27 -6.84 -18.70
CA LEU A 34 9.28 -7.89 -18.74
C LEU A 34 9.22 -8.76 -17.47
N VAL A 35 8.99 -8.12 -16.32
CA VAL A 35 8.84 -8.82 -15.03
C VAL A 35 7.60 -9.73 -15.06
N THR A 36 6.46 -9.20 -15.50
CA THR A 36 5.20 -9.97 -15.60
C THR A 36 5.31 -11.15 -16.56
N LYS A 37 5.99 -11.01 -17.70
CA LYS A 37 6.19 -12.11 -18.66
C LYS A 37 7.05 -13.26 -18.11
N ASN A 38 7.82 -13.03 -17.06
CA ASN A 38 8.76 -14.00 -16.50
C ASN A 38 8.39 -14.42 -15.06
N GLY A 39 7.08 -14.46 -14.74
CA GLY A 39 6.52 -14.81 -13.43
C GLY A 39 7.15 -16.05 -12.76
N ASN A 40 7.38 -17.11 -13.54
CA ASN A 40 7.89 -18.40 -13.07
C ASN A 40 9.28 -18.37 -12.40
N ILE A 41 10.08 -17.31 -12.63
CA ILE A 41 11.47 -17.22 -12.14
C ILE A 41 11.59 -16.12 -11.07
N LEU A 42 10.51 -15.42 -10.75
CA LEU A 42 10.54 -14.26 -9.85
C LEU A 42 10.90 -14.63 -8.41
N ASP A 43 10.64 -15.86 -7.96
CA ASP A 43 11.11 -16.32 -6.64
C ASP A 43 12.64 -16.32 -6.55
N ASN A 44 13.31 -16.84 -7.56
CA ASN A 44 14.77 -16.83 -7.62
C ASN A 44 15.31 -15.40 -7.65
N VAL A 45 14.60 -14.47 -8.30
CA VAL A 45 14.97 -13.05 -8.30
C VAL A 45 14.86 -12.47 -6.88
N LEU A 46 13.78 -12.74 -6.18
CA LEU A 46 13.56 -12.27 -4.80
C LEU A 46 14.62 -12.78 -3.84
N GLU A 47 15.06 -14.04 -3.96
CA GLU A 47 16.13 -14.61 -3.13
C GLU A 47 17.48 -13.90 -3.30
N THR A 48 17.68 -13.26 -4.46
CA THR A 48 18.92 -12.54 -4.75
C THR A 48 18.88 -11.07 -4.31
N LEU A 49 17.71 -10.50 -4.02
CA LEU A 49 17.54 -9.10 -3.67
C LEU A 49 17.39 -8.93 -2.15
N ASP A 50 18.25 -8.12 -1.55
CA ASP A 50 18.07 -7.69 -0.18
C ASP A 50 16.91 -6.68 -0.08
N VAL A 51 15.94 -6.93 0.82
CA VAL A 51 14.73 -6.12 0.95
C VAL A 51 15.03 -4.70 1.42
N GLN A 52 16.03 -4.47 2.28
CA GLN A 52 16.37 -3.13 2.78
C GLN A 52 17.09 -2.30 1.72
N GLN A 53 18.00 -2.93 0.97
CA GLN A 53 18.83 -2.26 -0.03
C GLN A 53 18.13 -2.12 -1.37
N HIS A 54 17.18 -2.99 -1.71
CA HIS A 54 16.55 -3.07 -3.03
C HIS A 54 15.02 -3.06 -2.94
N SER A 55 14.44 -2.39 -1.95
CA SER A 55 12.99 -2.33 -1.72
C SER A 55 12.20 -1.96 -2.97
N LEU A 56 12.72 -1.03 -3.78
CA LEU A 56 12.04 -0.61 -5.01
C LEU A 56 11.93 -1.77 -6.01
N GLY A 57 13.01 -2.49 -6.27
CA GLY A 57 12.99 -3.65 -7.17
C GLY A 57 12.09 -4.77 -6.63
N VAL A 58 12.18 -5.05 -5.32
CA VAL A 58 11.34 -6.06 -4.66
C VAL A 58 9.85 -5.70 -4.74
N LEU A 59 9.49 -4.41 -4.60
CA LEU A 59 8.12 -3.92 -4.73
C LEU A 59 7.51 -4.27 -6.09
N PHE A 60 8.20 -3.97 -7.19
CA PHE A 60 7.72 -4.24 -8.54
C PHE A 60 7.62 -5.74 -8.84
N VAL A 61 8.58 -6.53 -8.36
CA VAL A 61 8.55 -8.00 -8.50
C VAL A 61 7.36 -8.59 -7.73
N LEU A 62 7.11 -8.15 -6.50
CA LEU A 62 5.96 -8.61 -5.71
C LEU A 62 4.63 -8.18 -6.32
N ALA A 63 4.53 -6.96 -6.86
CA ALA A 63 3.34 -6.50 -7.57
C ALA A 63 3.04 -7.36 -8.81
N ALA A 64 4.05 -7.68 -9.62
CA ALA A 64 3.90 -8.58 -10.75
C ALA A 64 3.47 -9.99 -10.33
N LYS A 65 4.08 -10.55 -9.28
CA LYS A 65 3.72 -11.86 -8.72
C LYS A 65 2.29 -11.92 -8.20
N PHE A 66 1.82 -10.85 -7.57
CA PHE A 66 0.45 -10.78 -7.07
C PHE A 66 -0.57 -10.82 -8.21
N ASN A 67 -0.27 -10.15 -9.33
CA ASN A 67 -1.16 -10.12 -10.49
C ASN A 67 -1.20 -11.45 -11.26
N ASP A 68 -0.11 -12.21 -11.23
CA ASP A 68 0.01 -13.51 -11.93
C ASP A 68 -0.48 -14.71 -11.09
N SER A 69 -0.68 -14.52 -9.78
CA SER A 69 -1.09 -15.63 -8.90
C SER A 69 -2.45 -16.19 -9.32
N SER A 70 -2.45 -17.46 -9.74
CA SER A 70 -3.63 -18.10 -10.34
C SER A 70 -4.31 -19.10 -9.39
N ASN A 71 -3.57 -19.66 -8.43
CA ASN A 71 -4.09 -20.61 -7.45
C ASN A 71 -4.03 -20.07 -6.01
N VAL A 72 -4.85 -20.64 -5.13
CA VAL A 72 -5.04 -20.23 -3.73
C VAL A 72 -3.75 -20.35 -2.91
N ASP A 73 -3.01 -21.46 -3.05
CA ASP A 73 -1.76 -21.70 -2.30
C ASP A 73 -0.65 -20.71 -2.71
N GLU A 74 -0.54 -20.42 -4.00
CA GLU A 74 0.39 -19.41 -4.51
C GLU A 74 0.01 -18.02 -4.01
N THR A 75 -1.28 -17.69 -4.03
CA THR A 75 -1.79 -16.42 -3.51
C THR A 75 -1.42 -16.24 -2.04
N GLU A 76 -1.58 -17.27 -1.19
CA GLU A 76 -1.21 -17.20 0.23
C GLU A 76 0.31 -17.04 0.45
N ASN A 77 1.12 -17.69 -0.37
CA ASN A 77 2.58 -17.51 -0.33
C ASN A 77 2.97 -16.08 -0.72
N VAL A 78 2.40 -15.54 -1.80
CA VAL A 78 2.63 -14.15 -2.21
C VAL A 78 2.16 -13.19 -1.13
N LEU A 79 0.98 -13.40 -0.54
CA LEU A 79 0.47 -12.59 0.56
C LEU A 79 1.40 -12.60 1.78
N ARG A 80 2.02 -13.74 2.08
CA ARG A 80 3.04 -13.83 3.13
C ARG A 80 4.25 -12.97 2.80
N SER A 81 4.80 -13.10 1.58
CA SER A 81 5.94 -12.29 1.12
C SER A 81 5.63 -10.80 1.12
N VAL A 82 4.42 -10.40 0.75
CA VAL A 82 3.97 -8.99 0.79
C VAL A 82 3.93 -8.46 2.23
N ARG A 83 3.40 -9.23 3.19
CA ARG A 83 3.39 -8.83 4.61
C ARG A 83 4.80 -8.65 5.17
N GLU A 84 5.70 -9.57 4.85
CA GLU A 84 7.11 -9.50 5.24
C GLU A 84 7.81 -8.29 4.60
N PHE A 85 7.60 -8.08 3.30
CA PHE A 85 8.12 -6.94 2.58
C PHE A 85 7.66 -5.62 3.20
N ILE A 86 6.37 -5.41 3.44
CA ILE A 86 5.87 -4.16 4.03
C ILE A 86 6.50 -3.90 5.40
N THR A 87 6.73 -4.95 6.20
CA THR A 87 7.35 -4.84 7.51
C THR A 87 8.82 -4.40 7.38
N LEU A 88 9.56 -5.02 6.46
CA LEU A 88 11.00 -4.85 6.33
C LEU A 88 11.40 -3.69 5.40
N CYS A 89 10.63 -3.32 4.39
CA CYS A 89 11.09 -2.42 3.33
C CYS A 89 11.59 -1.05 3.83
N ASN A 90 12.51 -0.45 3.07
CA ASN A 90 12.99 0.89 3.29
C ASN A 90 11.96 1.91 2.81
N GLY A 91 11.45 2.73 3.74
CA GLY A 91 10.46 3.78 3.49
C GLY A 91 10.93 4.83 2.49
N GLU A 92 12.21 5.18 2.49
CA GLU A 92 12.78 6.17 1.57
C GLU A 92 12.68 5.70 0.12
N GLN A 93 13.03 4.44 -0.14
CA GLN A 93 12.95 3.88 -1.48
C GLN A 93 11.50 3.83 -1.96
N VAL A 94 10.58 3.22 -1.19
CA VAL A 94 9.19 3.05 -1.65
C VAL A 94 8.47 4.36 -1.91
N ARG A 95 8.90 5.48 -1.31
CA ARG A 95 8.39 6.84 -1.61
C ARG A 95 8.67 7.31 -3.04
N HIS A 96 9.61 6.69 -3.76
CA HIS A 96 9.84 6.97 -5.18
C HIS A 96 8.84 6.28 -6.12
N ALA A 97 8.09 5.28 -5.62
CA ALA A 97 7.04 4.60 -6.37
C ALA A 97 5.78 4.39 -5.49
N PRO A 98 5.16 5.48 -5.00
CA PRO A 98 4.07 5.40 -4.03
C PRO A 98 2.84 4.68 -4.60
N GLN A 99 2.56 4.81 -5.90
CA GLN A 99 1.39 4.18 -6.53
C GLN A 99 1.42 2.66 -6.42
N VAL A 100 2.54 2.05 -6.85
CA VAL A 100 2.72 0.60 -6.78
C VAL A 100 2.65 0.11 -5.33
N TYR A 101 3.14 0.92 -4.39
CA TYR A 101 3.05 0.61 -2.96
C TYR A 101 1.60 0.67 -2.44
N TYR A 102 0.82 1.68 -2.81
CA TYR A 102 -0.59 1.79 -2.48
C TYR A 102 -1.39 0.64 -3.06
N GLU A 103 -1.21 0.35 -4.35
CA GLU A 103 -1.85 -0.79 -5.02
C GLU A 103 -1.54 -2.10 -4.29
N LEU A 104 -0.29 -2.37 -3.93
CA LEU A 104 0.07 -3.58 -3.20
C LEU A 104 -0.64 -3.67 -1.83
N CYS A 105 -0.76 -2.55 -1.11
CA CYS A 105 -1.49 -2.48 0.16
C CYS A 105 -3.00 -2.70 -0.02
N HIS A 106 -3.61 -2.13 -1.06
CA HIS A 106 -5.02 -2.34 -1.40
C HIS A 106 -5.30 -3.81 -1.74
N HIS A 107 -4.43 -4.44 -2.53
CA HIS A 107 -4.51 -5.85 -2.88
C HIS A 107 -4.40 -6.76 -1.65
N LEU A 108 -3.43 -6.50 -0.77
CA LEU A 108 -3.30 -7.19 0.51
C LEU A 108 -4.59 -7.06 1.34
N THR A 109 -5.12 -5.84 1.46
CA THR A 109 -6.34 -5.54 2.23
C THR A 109 -7.54 -6.32 1.69
N ASN A 110 -7.78 -6.25 0.39
CA ASN A 110 -8.88 -6.96 -0.28
C ASN A 110 -8.77 -8.48 -0.07
N ALA A 111 -7.57 -9.03 -0.19
CA ALA A 111 -7.35 -10.45 0.05
C ALA A 111 -7.64 -10.85 1.51
N LEU A 112 -7.13 -10.10 2.49
CA LEU A 112 -7.37 -10.37 3.92
C LEU A 112 -8.85 -10.25 4.31
N VAL A 113 -9.57 -9.28 3.73
CA VAL A 113 -11.02 -9.12 3.94
C VAL A 113 -11.79 -10.29 3.34
N LYS A 114 -11.37 -10.77 2.16
CA LYS A 114 -12.01 -11.90 1.45
C LYS A 114 -11.76 -13.24 2.15
N THR A 115 -10.52 -13.53 2.52
CA THR A 115 -10.15 -14.80 3.18
C THR A 115 -10.55 -14.81 4.66
N LYS A 116 -10.71 -13.61 5.27
CA LYS A 116 -10.95 -13.41 6.70
C LYS A 116 -9.88 -14.05 7.60
N GLN A 117 -8.69 -14.27 7.07
CA GLN A 117 -7.54 -14.82 7.79
C GLN A 117 -6.51 -13.73 8.03
N HIS A 118 -5.72 -13.87 9.09
CA HIS A 118 -4.62 -12.97 9.44
C HIS A 118 -4.97 -11.47 9.53
N ILE A 119 -6.25 -11.09 9.67
CA ILE A 119 -6.70 -9.67 9.67
C ILE A 119 -5.96 -8.87 10.74
N ILE A 120 -5.81 -9.40 11.95
CA ILE A 120 -5.11 -8.71 13.06
C ILE A 120 -3.65 -8.43 12.69
N GLN A 121 -2.96 -9.39 12.08
CA GLN A 121 -1.59 -9.18 11.59
C GLN A 121 -1.57 -8.14 10.47
N GLY A 122 -2.54 -8.21 9.55
CA GLY A 122 -2.74 -7.21 8.50
C GLY A 122 -2.88 -5.78 9.01
N ILE A 123 -3.61 -5.58 10.11
CA ILE A 123 -3.73 -4.26 10.75
C ILE A 123 -2.37 -3.72 11.18
N HIS A 124 -1.52 -4.55 11.79
CA HIS A 124 -0.17 -4.13 12.20
C HIS A 124 0.71 -3.82 10.99
N VAL A 125 0.63 -4.65 9.95
CA VAL A 125 1.38 -4.47 8.70
C VAL A 125 0.97 -3.16 8.01
N LEU A 126 -0.32 -2.88 7.87
CA LEU A 126 -0.80 -1.63 7.25
C LEU A 126 -0.49 -0.40 8.10
N ALA A 127 -0.53 -0.52 9.43
CA ALA A 127 -0.12 0.59 10.30
C ALA A 127 1.36 0.95 10.05
N GLN A 128 2.24 -0.04 9.88
CA GLN A 128 3.63 0.20 9.50
C GLN A 128 3.77 0.75 8.08
N ALA A 129 2.93 0.30 7.14
CA ALA A 129 2.91 0.82 5.77
C ALA A 129 2.62 2.32 5.74
N VAL A 130 1.63 2.76 6.52
CA VAL A 130 1.29 4.18 6.70
C VAL A 130 2.48 4.98 7.21
N GLU A 131 3.17 4.48 8.24
CA GLU A 131 4.34 5.16 8.82
C GLU A 131 5.50 5.27 7.82
N LYS A 132 5.72 4.26 6.98
CA LYS A 132 6.83 4.25 6.01
C LYS A 132 6.60 5.23 4.87
N ILE A 133 5.38 5.31 4.35
CA ILE A 133 5.10 6.11 3.15
C ILE A 133 4.80 7.58 3.47
N ARG A 134 4.20 7.88 4.62
CA ARG A 134 3.87 9.27 4.97
C ARG A 134 5.13 10.09 5.23
N LEU A 135 5.11 11.35 4.81
CA LEU A 135 6.19 12.31 5.07
C LEU A 135 6.08 12.95 6.45
N PHE A 136 4.85 13.13 6.94
CA PHE A 136 4.53 13.68 8.25
C PHE A 136 3.19 13.13 8.77
N ASN A 137 2.94 13.28 10.07
CA ASN A 137 1.82 12.60 10.75
C ASN A 137 0.44 13.04 10.26
N SER A 138 0.29 14.31 9.87
CA SER A 138 -0.96 14.88 9.36
C SER A 138 -1.18 14.68 7.86
N GLN A 139 -0.37 13.85 7.20
CA GLN A 139 -0.57 13.50 5.80
C GLN A 139 -1.49 12.29 5.68
N LEU A 140 -2.63 12.46 5.02
CA LEU A 140 -3.55 11.39 4.69
C LEU A 140 -3.06 10.65 3.44
N THR A 141 -2.99 9.33 3.53
CA THR A 141 -2.63 8.44 2.43
C THR A 141 -3.77 7.44 2.17
N PRO A 142 -3.91 6.89 0.95
CA PRO A 142 -4.96 5.91 0.65
C PRO A 142 -4.99 4.70 1.61
N ILE A 143 -3.82 4.28 2.12
CA ILE A 143 -3.68 3.14 3.04
C ILE A 143 -4.40 3.39 4.38
N HIS A 144 -4.66 4.64 4.77
CA HIS A 144 -5.44 4.92 5.98
C HIS A 144 -6.87 4.37 5.88
N ALA A 145 -7.47 4.41 4.69
CA ALA A 145 -8.80 3.84 4.47
C ALA A 145 -8.78 2.31 4.62
N ASP A 146 -7.75 1.64 4.07
CA ASP A 146 -7.55 0.20 4.22
C ASP A 146 -7.37 -0.21 5.68
N LEU A 147 -6.55 0.54 6.43
CA LEU A 147 -6.33 0.31 7.85
C LEU A 147 -7.65 0.40 8.63
N CYS A 148 -8.48 1.41 8.34
CA CYS A 148 -9.79 1.56 8.95
C CYS A 148 -10.72 0.39 8.57
N GLN A 149 -10.69 -0.05 7.31
CA GLN A 149 -11.47 -1.19 6.83
C GLN A 149 -11.11 -2.48 7.59
N LEU A 150 -9.81 -2.80 7.72
CA LEU A 150 -9.38 -3.99 8.46
C LEU A 150 -9.78 -3.91 9.95
N CYS A 151 -9.65 -2.73 10.56
CA CYS A 151 -10.08 -2.50 11.95
C CYS A 151 -11.58 -2.73 12.14
N LEU A 152 -12.41 -2.28 11.19
CA LEU A 152 -13.85 -2.55 11.16
C LEU A 152 -14.15 -4.05 11.03
N CYS A 153 -13.47 -4.75 10.11
CA CYS A 153 -13.65 -6.18 9.91
C CYS A 153 -13.24 -6.99 11.15
N ALA A 154 -12.13 -6.65 11.80
CA ALA A 154 -11.65 -7.33 13.00
C ALA A 154 -12.38 -6.92 14.29
N LYS A 155 -13.16 -5.83 14.27
CA LYS A 155 -13.72 -5.15 15.45
C LYS A 155 -12.64 -4.74 16.46
N VAL A 156 -11.47 -4.32 15.97
CA VAL A 156 -10.35 -3.84 16.77
C VAL A 156 -10.03 -2.41 16.34
N PHE A 157 -10.46 -1.43 17.13
CA PHE A 157 -10.46 -0.02 16.69
C PHE A 157 -9.25 0.79 17.16
N ASN A 158 -8.55 0.34 18.22
CA ASN A 158 -7.42 1.10 18.81
C ASN A 158 -6.34 1.52 17.78
N PRO A 159 -5.92 0.66 16.83
CA PRO A 159 -4.92 1.06 15.84
C PRO A 159 -5.42 2.16 14.90
N ALA A 160 -6.68 2.08 14.45
CA ALA A 160 -7.27 3.11 13.60
C ALA A 160 -7.50 4.43 14.36
N ILE A 161 -7.92 4.38 15.62
CA ILE A 161 -8.16 5.59 16.42
C ILE A 161 -6.89 6.44 16.54
N ARG A 162 -5.72 5.82 16.70
CA ARG A 162 -4.43 6.54 16.76
C ARG A 162 -4.14 7.39 15.52
N VAL A 163 -4.58 6.96 14.35
CA VAL A 163 -4.40 7.72 13.10
C VAL A 163 -5.59 8.66 12.82
N LEU A 164 -6.79 8.32 13.30
CA LEU A 164 -8.00 9.13 13.16
C LEU A 164 -8.04 10.33 14.12
N ASP A 165 -7.34 10.26 15.25
CA ASP A 165 -7.26 11.32 16.26
C ASP A 165 -6.34 12.48 15.82
N ILE A 166 -5.58 12.29 14.74
CA ILE A 166 -4.67 13.28 14.18
C ILE A 166 -5.41 14.08 13.11
N ASP A 167 -5.41 15.41 13.26
CA ASP A 167 -6.00 16.29 12.26
C ASP A 167 -5.16 16.27 10.97
N ILE A 168 -5.83 15.92 9.87
CA ILE A 168 -5.23 15.86 8.54
C ILE A 168 -5.08 17.27 7.98
N THR A 169 -3.87 17.61 7.51
CA THR A 169 -3.55 18.91 6.92
C THR A 169 -3.15 18.82 5.45
N ALA A 170 -2.81 17.63 4.97
CA ALA A 170 -2.46 17.39 3.57
C ALA A 170 -2.92 16.00 3.12
N ILE A 171 -3.22 15.88 1.84
CA ILE A 171 -3.54 14.61 1.19
C ILE A 171 -2.35 14.23 0.32
N ALA A 172 -1.92 12.98 0.39
CA ALA A 172 -0.94 12.43 -0.55
C ALA A 172 -1.58 12.42 -1.94
N THR A 173 -1.08 13.26 -2.84
CA THR A 173 -1.53 13.30 -4.23
C THR A 173 -0.99 12.09 -4.98
N THR A 174 -1.87 11.39 -5.68
CA THR A 174 -1.49 10.43 -6.71
C THR A 174 -1.74 10.99 -8.11
N ASP A 175 -1.20 10.32 -9.12
CA ASP A 175 -1.46 10.69 -10.52
C ASP A 175 -2.90 10.31 -10.94
N ASP A 176 -3.62 9.51 -10.15
CA ASP A 176 -5.00 9.09 -10.38
C ASP A 176 -5.99 9.77 -9.40
N ASN A 177 -6.42 10.98 -9.79
CA ASN A 177 -7.37 11.80 -9.04
C ASN A 177 -8.68 11.07 -8.65
N ASN A 178 -9.12 10.08 -9.43
CA ASN A 178 -10.37 9.35 -9.16
C ASN A 178 -10.19 8.30 -8.06
N ALA A 179 -9.09 7.55 -8.09
CA ALA A 179 -8.75 6.60 -7.04
C ALA A 179 -8.56 7.33 -5.69
N ASP A 180 -7.89 8.48 -5.72
CA ASP A 180 -7.68 9.34 -4.54
C ASP A 180 -8.98 9.75 -3.87
N THR A 181 -9.96 10.18 -4.68
CA THR A 181 -11.26 10.61 -4.18
C THR A 181 -12.00 9.46 -3.48
N LYS A 182 -11.94 8.24 -4.04
CA LYS A 182 -12.57 7.07 -3.43
C LYS A 182 -11.96 6.77 -2.06
N TYR A 183 -10.64 6.67 -1.94
CA TYR A 183 -10.01 6.32 -0.67
C TYR A 183 -10.15 7.42 0.37
N PHE A 184 -10.15 8.69 -0.05
CA PHE A 184 -10.50 9.81 0.82
C PHE A 184 -11.90 9.65 1.41
N LEU A 185 -12.93 9.41 0.58
CA LEU A 185 -14.30 9.22 1.04
C LEU A 185 -14.44 7.99 1.95
N LEU A 186 -13.74 6.89 1.64
CA LEU A 186 -13.72 5.69 2.45
C LEU A 186 -13.07 5.92 3.81
N TYR A 187 -11.98 6.68 3.88
CA TYR A 187 -11.34 7.04 5.14
C TYR A 187 -12.31 7.76 6.07
N TYR A 188 -12.98 8.82 5.59
CA TYR A 188 -13.95 9.55 6.42
C TYR A 188 -15.16 8.70 6.79
N TYR A 189 -15.68 7.89 5.87
CA TYR A 189 -16.81 7.01 6.13
C TYR A 189 -16.48 5.95 7.18
N TYR A 190 -15.37 5.23 7.02
CA TYR A 190 -14.92 4.21 7.96
C TYR A 190 -14.50 4.81 9.30
N GLY A 191 -13.85 5.98 9.30
CA GLY A 191 -13.52 6.73 10.50
C GLY A 191 -14.77 7.09 11.31
N GLY A 192 -15.81 7.60 10.65
CA GLY A 192 -17.10 7.89 11.26
C GLY A 192 -17.76 6.64 11.87
N MET A 193 -17.72 5.51 11.15
CA MET A 193 -18.22 4.22 11.67
C MET A 193 -17.43 3.75 12.90
N ILE A 194 -16.11 3.90 12.90
CA ILE A 194 -15.25 3.53 14.03
C ILE A 194 -15.58 4.39 15.25
N TYR A 195 -15.64 5.71 15.10
CA TYR A 195 -16.00 6.62 16.20
C TYR A 195 -17.41 6.35 16.74
N ALA A 196 -18.38 6.06 15.87
CA ALA A 196 -19.72 5.67 16.27
C ALA A 196 -19.71 4.35 17.08
N ALA A 197 -18.89 3.37 16.68
CA ALA A 197 -18.75 2.10 17.38
C ALA A 197 -18.15 2.25 18.78
N VAL A 198 -17.24 3.22 18.98
CA VAL A 198 -16.69 3.56 20.32
C VAL A 198 -17.51 4.61 21.07
N LYS A 199 -18.70 4.97 20.57
CA LYS A 199 -19.63 5.94 21.17
C LYS A 199 -19.08 7.37 21.27
N ASN A 200 -18.09 7.72 20.46
CA ASN A 200 -17.63 9.10 20.30
C ASN A 200 -18.44 9.76 19.17
N TYR A 201 -19.69 10.11 19.47
CA TYR A 201 -20.64 10.60 18.47
C TYR A 201 -20.29 11.97 17.90
N GLU A 202 -19.60 12.81 18.69
CA GLU A 202 -19.15 14.14 18.26
C GLU A 202 -18.16 14.02 17.09
N ARG A 203 -17.11 13.20 17.25
CA ARG A 203 -16.16 12.93 16.16
C ARG A 203 -16.79 12.13 15.03
N ALA A 204 -17.69 11.19 15.33
CA ALA A 204 -18.38 10.46 14.28
C ALA A 204 -19.18 11.39 13.35
N LEU A 205 -19.89 12.37 13.93
CA LEU A 205 -20.66 13.36 13.17
C LEU A 205 -19.73 14.22 12.30
N TYR A 206 -18.64 14.74 12.87
CA TYR A 206 -17.62 15.50 12.12
C TYR A 206 -17.10 14.73 10.89
N PHE A 207 -16.80 13.44 11.06
CA PHE A 207 -16.32 12.58 9.97
C PHE A 207 -17.39 12.33 8.90
N PHE A 208 -18.65 12.18 9.29
CA PHE A 208 -19.76 12.02 8.35
C PHE A 208 -20.09 13.33 7.60
N GLU A 209 -20.00 14.48 8.25
CA GLU A 209 -20.22 15.79 7.63
C GLU A 209 -19.14 16.13 6.60
N HIS A 210 -17.88 15.86 6.90
CA HIS A 210 -16.76 16.04 5.96
C HIS A 210 -16.95 15.23 4.67
N ARG A 211 -17.49 14.01 4.77
CA ARG A 211 -17.82 13.19 3.60
C ARG A 211 -18.87 13.86 2.70
N ILE A 212 -19.90 14.44 3.30
CA ILE A 212 -21.01 15.09 2.58
C ILE A 212 -20.52 16.35 1.85
N GLY A 213 -19.66 17.14 2.50
CA GLY A 213 -19.06 18.35 1.92
C GLY A 213 -18.25 18.07 0.65
N VAL A 214 -17.48 16.98 0.61
CA VAL A 214 -16.71 16.59 -0.58
C VAL A 214 -17.59 16.05 -1.70
N THR A 215 -18.64 15.29 -1.39
CA THR A 215 -19.59 14.85 -2.42
C THR A 215 -20.38 16.00 -3.05
N ALA A 216 -20.71 17.03 -2.27
CA ALA A 216 -21.45 18.20 -2.76
C ALA A 216 -20.61 19.13 -3.65
N LEU A 217 -19.28 19.12 -3.51
CA LEU A 217 -18.37 19.91 -4.37
C LEU A 217 -18.06 19.26 -5.72
N ASN A 218 -18.35 17.96 -5.86
CA ASN A 218 -18.09 17.18 -7.08
C ASN A 218 -19.33 17.00 -7.98
N GLU A 219 -20.48 17.59 -7.62
CA GLU A 219 -21.62 17.70 -8.53
C GLU A 219 -21.44 18.93 -9.44
N PRO A 220 -21.34 18.77 -10.77
CA PRO A 220 -21.46 19.91 -11.67
C PRO A 220 -22.92 20.37 -11.67
N LEU A 221 -23.13 21.67 -11.41
CA LEU A 221 -24.38 22.37 -11.69
C LEU A 221 -24.74 22.31 -13.18
#